data_AF-A0A662WZF1-F1
#
_entry.id   AF-A0A662WZF1-F1
#
_cell.length_a   1.000
_cell.length_b   1.000
_cell.length_c   1.000
_cell.angle_alpha   90.00
_cell.angle_beta   90.00
_cell.angle_gamma   90.00
#
_symmetry.space_group_name_H-M   'P 1'
#
loop_
_entity.id
_entity.type
_entity.pdbx_description
1 polymer ?
#
loop_
_entity_poly.entity_id
_entity_poly.type
_entity_poly.pdbx_seq_one_letter_code
_entity_poly.pdbx_strand_id
1 'polypeptide(L)'
;IDILESKVRDLQDELERLRHDQESGRTPIIIEAEASRVCGGGMLLCWNKVESDEFEVNGQDGVIRFRRPGVYSISVVVNHAPQGYDETVKLLKGSTCIRSAYISGASDNYSSNSLSCTTRFEKDEELSVSCAPILEKTSYLSVVWLGQ
;
A
#
# COMPACT_ATOMS: atom_id res chain seq x y z
N ILE A 1 44.30 21.74 -27.40
CA ILE A 1 43.81 21.79 -25.99
C ILE A 1 42.31 21.45 -25.92
N ASP A 2 41.58 21.51 -27.04
CA ASP A 2 40.11 21.30 -27.10
C ASP A 2 39.58 19.90 -26.79
N ILE A 3 40.35 18.83 -27.01
CA ILE A 3 39.83 17.46 -26.86
C ILE A 3 39.58 17.09 -25.39
N LEU A 4 40.47 17.53 -24.50
CA LEU A 4 40.29 17.32 -23.05
C LEU A 4 39.13 18.14 -22.52
N GLU A 5 38.99 19.38 -22.99
CA GLU A 5 37.92 20.27 -22.56
C GLU A 5 36.54 19.80 -23.05
N SER A 6 36.46 19.18 -24.23
CA SER A 6 35.27 18.48 -24.71
C SER A 6 34.93 17.29 -23.81
N LYS A 7 35.91 16.40 -23.56
CA LYS A 7 35.69 15.20 -22.73
C LYS A 7 35.28 15.54 -21.29
N VAL A 8 35.83 16.60 -20.72
CA VAL A 8 35.46 17.06 -19.37
C VAL A 8 33.99 17.52 -19.35
N ARG A 9 33.55 18.24 -20.39
CA ARG A 9 32.15 18.65 -20.55
C ARG A 9 31.22 17.45 -20.70
N ASP A 10 31.56 16.52 -21.58
CA ASP A 10 30.77 15.32 -21.82
C ASP A 10 30.59 14.48 -20.54
N LEU A 11 31.64 14.37 -19.73
CA LEU A 11 31.59 13.66 -18.44
C LEU A 11 30.79 14.43 -17.38
N GLN A 12 30.82 15.77 -17.38
CA GLN A 12 30.01 16.59 -16.50
C GLN A 12 28.52 16.46 -16.83
N ASP A 13 28.18 16.48 -18.12
CA ASP A 13 26.80 16.31 -18.60
C ASP A 13 26.26 14.91 -18.26
N GLU A 14 27.07 13.86 -18.43
CA GLU A 14 26.70 12.49 -18.05
C GLU A 14 26.50 12.36 -16.52
N LEU A 15 27.36 12.99 -15.72
CA LEU A 15 27.24 13.02 -14.26
C LEU A 15 25.98 13.78 -13.81
N GLU A 16 25.65 14.89 -14.46
CA GLU A 16 24.43 15.64 -14.16
C GLU A 16 23.18 14.84 -14.51
N ARG A 17 23.17 14.12 -15.65
CA ARG A 17 22.08 13.19 -15.99
C ARG A 17 21.92 12.08 -14.96
N LEU A 18 23.02 11.40 -14.60
CA LEU A 18 22.99 10.32 -13.60
C LEU A 18 22.57 10.82 -12.23
N ARG A 19 22.99 12.02 -11.82
CA ARG A 19 22.53 12.65 -10.59
C ARG A 19 21.05 12.98 -10.64
N HIS A 20 20.55 13.48 -11.76
CA HIS A 20 19.12 13.78 -11.93
C HIS A 20 18.26 12.52 -11.89
N ASP A 21 18.71 11.43 -12.51
CA ASP A 21 18.06 10.12 -12.45
C ASP A 21 18.08 9.55 -11.02
N GLN A 22 19.21 9.72 -10.31
CA GLN A 22 19.34 9.30 -8.92
C GLN A 22 18.46 10.14 -7.97
N GLU A 23 18.37 11.45 -8.18
CA GLU A 23 17.54 12.38 -7.39
C GLU A 23 16.04 12.17 -7.66
N SER A 24 15.66 11.85 -8.90
CA SER A 24 14.29 11.45 -9.26
C SER A 24 13.88 10.10 -8.65
N GLY A 25 14.85 9.26 -8.30
CA GLY A 25 14.64 8.00 -7.56
C GLY A 25 14.68 8.12 -6.03
N ARG A 26 14.87 9.33 -5.46
CA ARG A 26 15.08 9.53 -4.01
C ARG A 26 13.82 9.84 -3.20
N THR A 27 12.71 10.22 -3.83
CA THR A 27 11.45 10.36 -3.09
C THR A 27 10.93 8.96 -2.74
N PRO A 28 10.78 8.64 -1.44
CA PRO A 28 10.25 7.34 -1.05
C PRO A 28 8.83 7.22 -1.61
N ILE A 29 8.57 6.14 -2.34
CA ILE A 29 7.22 5.84 -2.82
C ILE A 29 6.50 5.16 -1.68
N ILE A 30 5.71 5.96 -0.98
CA ILE A 30 4.93 5.56 0.17
C ILE A 30 3.50 6.05 0.01
N ILE A 31 2.55 5.25 0.48
CA ILE A 31 1.19 5.70 0.75
C ILE A 31 0.82 5.32 2.18
N GLU A 32 0.14 6.24 2.85
CA GLU A 32 -0.55 6.00 4.11
C GLU A 32 -2.04 6.25 3.88
N ALA A 33 -2.87 5.30 4.27
CA ALA A 33 -4.31 5.35 4.07
C ALA A 33 -5.04 5.01 5.36
N GLU A 34 -6.18 5.68 5.54
CA GLU A 34 -7.06 5.48 6.68
C GLU A 34 -8.41 4.95 6.20
N ALA A 35 -9.03 4.08 6.98
CA ALA A 35 -10.38 3.59 6.71
C ALA A 35 -11.22 3.61 7.99
N SER A 36 -12.36 4.30 7.95
CA SER A 36 -13.35 4.32 9.04
C SER A 36 -14.70 3.72 8.64
N ARG A 37 -14.81 3.20 7.42
CA ARG A 37 -16.03 2.61 6.87
C ARG A 37 -15.73 1.37 6.04
N VAL A 38 -16.73 0.50 5.92
CA VAL A 38 -16.70 -0.66 5.02
C VAL A 38 -17.44 -0.37 3.71
N CYS A 39 -17.06 -1.06 2.65
CA CYS A 39 -17.67 -1.01 1.31
C CYS A 39 -17.78 -2.44 0.73
N GLY A 40 -18.22 -2.58 -0.52
CA GLY A 40 -18.31 -3.88 -1.20
C GLY A 40 -19.24 -4.87 -0.50
N GLY A 41 -20.45 -4.44 -0.13
CA GLY A 41 -21.40 -5.27 0.64
C GLY A 41 -21.05 -5.41 2.13
N GLY A 42 -20.15 -4.57 2.65
CA GLY A 42 -19.77 -4.55 4.06
C GLY A 42 -18.58 -5.44 4.41
N MET A 43 -17.84 -5.92 3.41
CA MET A 43 -16.73 -6.87 3.61
C MET A 43 -15.34 -6.28 3.37
N LEU A 44 -15.23 -5.08 2.79
CA LEU A 44 -13.95 -4.46 2.45
C LEU A 44 -13.76 -3.15 3.21
N LEU A 45 -12.55 -2.91 3.72
CA LEU A 45 -12.18 -1.61 4.27
C LEU A 45 -12.16 -0.56 3.15
N CYS A 46 -12.90 0.51 3.32
CA CYS A 46 -12.94 1.60 2.36
C CYS A 46 -11.89 2.66 2.74
N TRP A 47 -10.72 2.58 2.10
CA TRP A 47 -9.65 3.56 2.25
C TRP A 47 -10.11 4.94 1.80
N ASN A 48 -9.79 5.98 2.58
CA ASN A 48 -9.99 7.37 2.19
C ASN A 48 -9.20 7.68 0.92
N LYS A 49 -9.70 8.63 0.12
CA LYS A 49 -9.02 9.06 -1.10
C LYS A 49 -7.64 9.63 -0.74
N VAL A 50 -6.61 9.18 -1.45
CA VAL A 50 -5.25 9.72 -1.36
C VAL A 50 -4.79 10.12 -2.76
N GLU A 51 -4.33 11.36 -2.91
CA GLU A 51 -3.74 11.82 -4.17
C GLU A 51 -2.32 11.26 -4.29
N SER A 52 -2.08 10.47 -5.33
CA SER A 52 -0.76 9.88 -5.61
C SER A 52 -0.60 9.62 -7.10
N ASP A 53 0.60 9.85 -7.62
CA ASP A 53 0.95 9.46 -9.00
C ASP A 53 1.24 7.95 -9.12
N GLU A 54 1.61 7.32 -8.01
CA GLU A 54 2.12 5.94 -7.93
C GLU A 54 1.03 4.92 -7.54
N PHE A 55 -0.05 5.41 -6.92
CA PHE A 55 -1.18 4.61 -6.48
C PHE A 55 -2.49 5.29 -6.85
N GLU A 56 -3.51 4.50 -7.17
CA GLU A 56 -4.87 4.99 -7.28
C GLU A 56 -5.69 4.50 -6.08
N VAL A 57 -6.16 5.45 -5.28
CA VAL A 57 -7.04 5.22 -4.12
C VAL A 57 -8.22 6.17 -4.24
N ASN A 58 -9.36 5.67 -4.74
CA ASN A 58 -10.48 6.51 -5.15
C ASN A 58 -11.43 6.89 -4.01
N GLY A 59 -11.31 6.26 -2.84
CA GLY A 59 -12.19 6.56 -1.72
C GLY A 59 -13.52 5.81 -1.72
N GLN A 60 -13.78 4.88 -2.65
CA GLN A 60 -15.12 4.32 -2.90
C GLN A 60 -15.20 2.80 -2.83
N ASP A 61 -14.27 2.09 -3.46
CA ASP A 61 -14.30 0.63 -3.65
C ASP A 61 -13.43 -0.14 -2.66
N GLY A 62 -12.62 0.56 -1.85
CA GLY A 62 -11.69 -0.06 -0.89
C GLY A 62 -10.46 -0.69 -1.53
N VAL A 63 -10.21 -0.37 -2.80
CA VAL A 63 -9.10 -0.90 -3.58
C VAL A 63 -8.00 0.14 -3.70
N ILE A 64 -6.76 -0.34 -3.62
CA ILE A 64 -5.54 0.40 -3.95
C ILE A 64 -4.97 -0.23 -5.22
N ARG A 65 -4.95 0.52 -6.32
CA ARG A 65 -4.34 0.07 -7.59
C ARG A 65 -2.91 0.59 -7.70
N PHE A 66 -2.00 -0.30 -8.08
CA PHE A 66 -0.57 0.03 -8.22
C PHE A 66 -0.28 0.52 -9.63
N ARG A 67 0.30 1.72 -9.77
CA ARG A 67 0.68 2.26 -11.09
C ARG A 67 2.11 1.92 -11.46
N ARG A 68 2.97 1.77 -10.46
CA ARG A 68 4.37 1.36 -10.61
C ARG A 68 4.52 -0.13 -10.27
N PRO A 69 5.12 -0.94 -11.16
CA PRO A 69 5.53 -2.29 -10.83
C PRO A 69 6.69 -2.30 -9.83
N GLY A 70 6.72 -3.30 -8.94
CA GLY A 70 7.85 -3.50 -8.04
C GLY A 70 7.50 -4.32 -6.81
N VAL A 71 8.47 -4.40 -5.91
CA VAL A 71 8.34 -5.04 -4.60
C VAL A 71 7.91 -4.00 -3.57
N TYR A 72 6.87 -4.33 -2.82
CA TYR A 72 6.30 -3.46 -1.80
C TYR A 72 6.29 -4.14 -0.45
N SER A 73 6.62 -3.38 0.60
CA SER A 73 6.31 -3.70 1.98
C SER A 73 4.92 -3.14 2.31
N ILE A 74 4.03 -3.99 2.80
CA ILE A 74 2.67 -3.62 3.19
C ILE A 74 2.50 -3.91 4.66
N SER A 75 1.92 -2.95 5.39
CA SER A 75 1.51 -3.09 6.78
C SER A 75 0.10 -2.55 6.93
N VAL A 76 -0.77 -3.30 7.58
CA VAL A 76 -2.14 -2.87 7.90
C VAL A 76 -2.43 -3.15 9.35
N VAL A 77 -3.11 -2.21 10.00
CA VAL A 77 -3.70 -2.33 11.33
C VAL A 77 -5.21 -2.19 11.18
N VAL A 78 -5.94 -3.24 11.50
CA VAL A 78 -7.40 -3.28 11.44
C VAL A 78 -7.99 -3.24 12.84
N ASN A 79 -8.65 -2.13 13.15
CA ASN A 79 -9.34 -1.92 14.42
C ASN A 79 -10.80 -2.32 14.28
N HIS A 80 -11.22 -3.31 15.06
CA HIS A 80 -12.51 -3.97 14.91
C HIS A 80 -13.09 -4.36 16.28
N ALA A 81 -14.38 -4.68 16.31
CA ALA A 81 -15.05 -5.27 17.46
C ALA A 81 -15.82 -6.51 16.98
N PRO A 82 -15.29 -7.73 17.22
CA PRO A 82 -15.92 -8.95 16.73
C PRO A 82 -17.25 -9.23 17.42
N GLN A 83 -18.25 -9.62 16.63
CA GLN A 83 -19.54 -10.12 17.14
C GLN A 83 -19.62 -11.64 17.08
N GLY A 84 -18.90 -12.29 16.16
CA GLY A 84 -18.89 -13.73 15.98
C GLY A 84 -17.56 -14.41 16.29
N TYR A 85 -17.61 -15.74 16.39
CA TYR A 85 -16.43 -16.59 16.33
C TYR A 85 -16.04 -16.85 14.87
N ASP A 86 -14.75 -17.15 14.63
CA ASP A 86 -14.18 -17.48 13.31
C ASP A 86 -14.16 -16.34 12.28
N GLU A 87 -14.29 -15.09 12.72
CA GLU A 87 -14.06 -13.93 11.87
C GLU A 87 -12.56 -13.78 11.54
N THR A 88 -12.25 -13.29 10.34
CA THR A 88 -10.87 -13.12 9.88
C THR A 88 -10.66 -11.79 9.19
N VAL A 89 -9.51 -11.18 9.42
CA VAL A 89 -8.98 -10.10 8.60
C VAL A 89 -8.13 -10.71 7.50
N LYS A 90 -8.32 -10.30 6.25
CA LYS A 90 -7.57 -10.79 5.08
C LYS A 90 -6.97 -9.65 4.29
N LEU A 91 -5.71 -9.80 3.91
CA LEU A 91 -5.04 -8.97 2.92
C LEU A 91 -5.13 -9.68 1.58
N LEU A 92 -5.69 -9.01 0.58
CA LEU A 92 -6.00 -9.58 -0.73
C LEU A 92 -5.18 -8.89 -1.82
N LYS A 93 -4.62 -9.68 -2.73
CA LYS A 93 -4.05 -9.26 -4.00
C LYS A 93 -5.00 -9.71 -5.12
N GLY A 94 -5.74 -8.78 -5.70
CA GLY A 94 -6.94 -9.09 -6.50
C GLY A 94 -7.91 -9.97 -5.69
N SER A 95 -8.22 -11.16 -6.21
CA SER A 95 -9.04 -12.16 -5.51
C SER A 95 -8.25 -13.11 -4.61
N THR A 96 -6.91 -13.05 -4.61
CA THR A 96 -6.05 -14.00 -3.89
C THR A 96 -5.73 -13.50 -2.49
N CYS A 97 -6.01 -14.30 -1.47
CA CYS A 97 -5.63 -14.00 -0.09
C CYS A 97 -4.12 -14.22 0.11
N ILE A 98 -3.37 -13.16 0.40
CA ILE A 98 -1.92 -13.22 0.61
C ILE A 98 -1.54 -13.28 2.09
N ARG A 99 -2.39 -12.76 2.99
CA ARG A 99 -2.26 -12.88 4.45
C ARG A 99 -3.64 -12.94 5.10
N SER A 100 -3.73 -13.62 6.23
CA SER A 100 -4.93 -13.67 7.04
C SER A 100 -4.59 -13.77 8.52
N ALA A 101 -5.41 -13.18 9.38
CA ALA A 101 -5.38 -13.39 10.82
C ALA A 101 -6.78 -13.69 11.31
N TYR A 102 -6.87 -14.62 12.26
CA TYR A 102 -8.10 -14.86 13.00
C TYR A 102 -8.32 -13.71 13.98
N ILE A 103 -9.56 -13.28 14.06
CA ILE A 103 -10.00 -12.35 15.08
C ILE A 103 -10.28 -13.19 16.33
N SER A 104 -9.46 -12.98 17.37
CA SER A 104 -9.59 -13.67 18.65
C SER A 104 -10.37 -12.79 19.63
N GLY A 105 -11.47 -13.33 20.16
CA GLY A 105 -12.33 -12.64 21.11
C GLY A 105 -13.75 -12.54 20.56
N ALA A 106 -14.74 -12.76 21.42
CA ALA A 106 -16.14 -12.50 21.15
C ALA A 106 -16.65 -11.53 22.21
N SER A 107 -17.79 -10.88 21.96
CA SER A 107 -18.50 -9.97 22.90
C SER A 107 -18.02 -8.51 22.89
N ASP A 108 -17.94 -7.87 21.73
CA ASP A 108 -17.72 -6.41 21.57
C ASP A 108 -16.43 -5.86 22.18
N ASN A 109 -15.45 -6.71 22.45
CA ASN A 109 -14.14 -6.26 22.92
C ASN A 109 -13.36 -5.63 21.75
N TYR A 110 -13.00 -4.35 21.90
CA TYR A 110 -12.16 -3.67 20.93
C TYR A 110 -10.82 -4.40 20.78
N SER A 111 -10.50 -4.78 19.55
CA SER A 111 -9.27 -5.48 19.22
C SER A 111 -8.63 -4.89 17.96
N SER A 112 -7.35 -5.18 17.80
CA SER A 112 -6.54 -4.76 16.67
C SER A 112 -5.81 -5.97 16.11
N ASN A 113 -5.97 -6.22 14.81
CA ASN A 113 -5.16 -7.19 14.10
C ASN A 113 -4.20 -6.45 13.17
N SER A 114 -2.94 -6.87 13.19
CA SER A 114 -1.93 -6.39 12.25
C SER A 114 -1.61 -7.46 11.23
N LEU A 115 -1.60 -7.10 9.94
CA LEU A 115 -1.09 -7.95 8.87
C LEU A 115 0.05 -7.23 8.17
N SER A 116 1.11 -7.95 7.85
CA SER A 116 2.20 -7.43 7.04
C SER A 116 2.75 -8.46 6.07
N CYS A 117 3.23 -7.98 4.93
CA CYS A 117 3.94 -8.80 3.97
C CYS A 117 4.80 -7.95 3.04
N THR A 118 5.80 -8.59 2.47
CA THR A 118 6.54 -8.07 1.31
C THR A 118 6.16 -8.88 0.10
N THR A 119 5.69 -8.23 -0.96
CA THR A 119 5.28 -8.93 -2.20
C THR A 119 5.42 -8.03 -3.42
N ARG A 120 5.50 -8.65 -4.60
CA ARG A 120 5.55 -7.95 -5.89
C ARG A 120 4.14 -7.58 -6.35
N PHE A 121 3.99 -6.37 -6.88
CA PHE A 121 2.84 -5.90 -7.65
C PHE A 121 3.28 -5.50 -9.05
N GLU A 122 2.47 -5.86 -10.04
CA GLU A 122 2.53 -5.38 -11.40
C GLU A 122 1.59 -4.18 -11.57
N LYS A 123 1.72 -3.48 -12.70
CA LYS A 123 0.85 -2.36 -13.02
C LYS A 123 -0.61 -2.80 -13.08
N ASP A 124 -1.48 -1.96 -12.52
CA ASP A 124 -2.93 -2.12 -12.42
C ASP A 124 -3.39 -3.30 -11.53
N GLU A 125 -2.46 -4.00 -10.87
CA GLU A 125 -2.84 -4.97 -9.83
C GLU A 125 -3.41 -4.28 -8.60
N GLU A 126 -4.29 -5.01 -7.91
CA GLU A 126 -5.14 -4.47 -6.85
C GLU A 126 -4.77 -5.03 -5.48
N LEU A 127 -4.73 -4.17 -4.47
CA LEU A 127 -4.68 -4.53 -3.06
C LEU A 127 -6.00 -4.12 -2.40
N SER A 128 -6.54 -5.02 -1.59
CA SER A 128 -7.70 -4.73 -0.74
C SER A 128 -7.57 -5.43 0.60
N VAL A 129 -8.32 -4.95 1.58
CA VAL A 129 -8.38 -5.56 2.92
C VAL A 129 -9.83 -5.93 3.20
N SER A 130 -10.05 -7.23 3.39
CA SER A 130 -11.35 -7.75 3.77
C SER A 130 -11.41 -7.93 5.28
N CYS A 131 -12.50 -7.46 5.86
CA CYS A 131 -12.82 -7.60 7.27
C CYS A 131 -14.33 -7.82 7.39
N ALA A 132 -14.73 -8.64 8.37
CA ALA A 132 -16.12 -8.73 8.80
C ALA A 132 -16.65 -7.33 9.21
N PRO A 133 -17.97 -7.07 9.10
CA PRO A 133 -18.54 -5.73 8.90
C PRO A 133 -18.41 -4.71 10.04
N ILE A 134 -17.59 -4.94 11.07
CA ILE A 134 -17.60 -4.13 12.29
C ILE A 134 -16.30 -3.35 12.43
N LEU A 135 -16.30 -2.18 11.79
CA LEU A 135 -15.36 -1.11 12.06
C LEU A 135 -15.93 -0.21 13.15
N GLU A 136 -15.31 -0.22 14.33
CA GLU A 136 -15.65 0.71 15.41
C GLU A 136 -14.68 1.90 15.47
N LYS A 137 -13.50 1.78 14.85
CA LYS A 137 -12.45 2.81 14.83
C LYS A 137 -11.72 2.87 13.50
N THR A 138 -10.96 3.93 13.31
CA THR A 138 -10.08 4.12 12.14
C THR A 138 -9.05 3.01 12.08
N SER A 139 -8.97 2.33 10.94
CA SER A 139 -7.91 1.40 10.57
C SER A 139 -6.88 2.10 9.69
N TYR A 140 -5.65 1.61 9.67
CA TYR A 140 -4.52 2.25 9.02
C TYR A 140 -3.79 1.27 8.11
N LEU A 141 -3.31 1.74 6.97
CA LEU A 141 -2.50 0.98 6.04
C LEU A 141 -1.33 1.82 5.54
N SER A 142 -0.15 1.21 5.48
CA SER A 142 1.02 1.77 4.84
C SER A 142 1.55 0.82 3.76
N VAL A 143 1.93 1.38 2.63
CA VAL A 143 2.61 0.67 1.53
C VAL A 143 3.87 1.41 1.18
N VAL A 144 5.00 0.72 1.18
CA VAL A 144 6.32 1.28 0.89
C VAL A 144 6.95 0.50 -0.24
N TRP A 145 7.34 1.17 -1.33
CA TRP A 145 8.10 0.57 -2.41
C TRP A 145 9.54 0.30 -1.97
N LEU A 146 10.04 -0.90 -2.25
CA LEU A 146 11.38 -1.34 -1.88
C LEU A 146 12.33 -1.43 -3.09
N GLY A 147 11.81 -1.48 -4.30
CA GLY A 147 12.61 -1.69 -5.50
C GLY A 147 11.89 -2.44 -6.61
N GLN A 148 12.59 -2.63 -7.73
CA GLN A 148 12.10 -3.37 -8.90
C GLN A 148 12.34 -4.89 -8.78
#